data_AF-A0A2D5R487-F1
#
_entry.id   AF-A0A2D5R487-F1
#
_cell.length_a   1.000
_cell.length_b   1.000
_cell.length_c   1.000
_cell.angle_alpha   90.00
_cell.angle_beta   90.00
_cell.angle_gamma   90.00
#
_symmetry.space_group_name_H-M   'P 1'
#
loop_
_entity.id
_entity.type
_entity.pdbx_description
1 polymer ?
#
loop_
_entity_poly.entity_id
_entity_poly.type
_entity_poly.pdbx_seq_one_letter_code
_entity_poly.pdbx_strand_id
1 'polypeptide(L)'
;MDDVVDIKNAAMGFEAVKVSMSQDRNGVILRLNVHPNDCPSNLHTDWVGTRYMVGMVKLTDDDKPDDRADMVAVEKLIASAGLLCRNDDFGRYMLEAGLTETSTEDACVSAVREICGIKSRSEFRNNTEARQKFESLREDFRLWMK
;
A
#
# COMPACT_ATOMS: atom_id res chain seq x y z
N MET A 1 -10.38 -13.93 27.71
CA MET A 1 -10.99 -13.78 26.38
C MET A 1 -10.98 -12.28 26.18
N ASP A 2 -9.92 -11.77 25.56
CA ASP A 2 -9.71 -10.33 25.44
C ASP A 2 -10.72 -9.78 24.45
N ASP A 3 -11.64 -8.96 24.96
CA ASP A 3 -12.47 -8.07 24.15
C ASP A 3 -11.55 -7.06 23.48
N VAL A 4 -11.00 -7.44 22.33
CA VAL A 4 -10.37 -6.49 21.40
C VAL A 4 -11.52 -5.61 20.91
N VAL A 5 -11.72 -4.48 21.58
CA VAL A 5 -12.62 -3.43 21.10
C VAL A 5 -12.21 -3.13 19.68
N ASP A 6 -13.10 -3.42 18.73
CA ASP A 6 -12.87 -3.13 17.32
C ASP A 6 -12.62 -1.61 17.20
N ILE A 7 -11.40 -1.27 16.79
CA ILE A 7 -10.95 0.12 16.64
C ILE A 7 -11.93 0.90 15.75
N LYS A 8 -12.58 0.24 14.78
CA LYS A 8 -13.59 0.87 13.91
C LYS A 8 -14.84 1.30 14.68
N ASN A 9 -15.24 0.56 15.70
CA ASN A 9 -16.42 0.88 16.52
C ASN A 9 -16.11 1.94 17.59
N ALA A 10 -14.84 2.09 17.98
CA ALA A 10 -14.39 3.09 18.95
C ALA A 10 -13.86 4.39 18.30
N ALA A 11 -13.70 4.42 16.97
CA ALA A 11 -13.16 5.58 16.27
C ALA A 11 -14.19 6.71 16.13
N MET A 12 -13.77 7.94 16.40
CA MET A 12 -14.51 9.13 16.03
C MET A 12 -14.13 9.54 14.60
N GLY A 13 -15.09 9.51 13.68
CA GLY A 13 -14.92 10.02 12.32
C GLY A 13 -15.32 11.49 12.23
N PHE A 14 -14.48 12.31 11.61
CA PHE A 14 -14.81 13.69 11.24
C PHE A 14 -14.05 14.07 9.96
N GLU A 15 -14.61 15.01 9.20
CA GLU A 15 -13.93 15.58 8.05
C GLU A 15 -13.10 16.80 8.47
N ALA A 16 -11.93 16.95 7.87
CA ALA A 16 -11.07 18.09 8.15
C ALA A 16 -10.24 18.50 6.93
N VAL A 17 -10.03 19.81 6.79
CA VAL A 17 -9.18 20.39 5.75
C VAL A 17 -7.77 20.54 6.28
N LYS A 18 -6.78 19.99 5.57
CA LYS A 18 -5.37 20.24 5.87
C LYS A 18 -5.03 21.71 5.62
N VAL A 19 -4.63 22.43 6.67
CA VAL A 19 -4.25 23.86 6.60
C VAL A 19 -2.76 24.02 6.39
N SER A 20 -1.95 23.33 7.21
CA SER A 20 -0.49 23.43 7.13
C SER A 20 0.19 22.20 7.73
N MET A 21 1.47 22.04 7.40
CA MET A 21 2.32 21.01 7.97
C MET A 21 3.72 21.61 8.20
N SER A 22 4.27 21.39 9.38
CA SER A 22 5.64 21.80 9.73
C SER A 22 6.37 20.64 10.36
N GLN A 23 7.70 20.66 10.28
CA GLN A 23 8.56 19.66 10.90
C GLN A 23 9.61 20.35 11.76
N ASP A 24 9.83 19.83 12.95
CA ASP A 24 10.89 20.27 13.85
C ASP A 24 11.67 19.06 14.41
N ARG A 25 12.53 19.31 15.40
CA ARG A 25 13.35 18.26 16.04
C ARG A 25 12.52 17.24 16.83
N ASN A 26 11.29 17.58 17.19
CA ASN A 26 10.39 16.78 18.01
C ASN A 26 9.38 15.98 17.16
N GLY A 27 9.18 16.35 15.89
CA GLY A 27 8.38 15.57 14.94
C GLY A 27 7.72 16.39 13.85
N VAL A 28 6.61 15.86 13.33
CA VAL A 28 5.77 16.49 12.31
C VAL A 28 4.49 17.00 12.96
N ILE A 29 4.20 18.29 12.76
CA ILE A 29 2.97 18.93 13.22
C ILE A 29 2.04 19.08 12.02
N LEU A 30 0.88 18.44 12.09
CA LEU A 30 -0.20 18.57 11.11
C LEU A 30 -1.30 19.47 11.69
N ARG A 31 -1.62 20.57 10.99
CA ARG A 31 -2.74 21.45 11.36
C ARG A 31 -3.94 21.18 10.46
N LEU A 32 -5.05 20.81 11.08
CA LEU A 32 -6.33 20.54 10.44
C LEU A 32 -7.34 21.62 10.84
N ASN A 33 -8.23 21.98 9.92
CA ASN A 33 -9.42 22.78 10.19
C ASN A 33 -10.62 21.84 10.15
N VAL A 34 -11.35 21.75 11.27
CA VAL A 34 -12.56 20.93 11.39
C VAL A 34 -13.74 21.90 11.42
N HIS A 35 -14.73 21.67 10.55
CA HIS A 35 -15.92 22.51 10.56
C HIS A 35 -16.67 22.33 11.91
N PRO A 36 -17.25 23.39 12.50
CA PRO A 36 -17.86 23.29 13.84
C PRO A 36 -18.96 22.23 13.97
N ASN A 37 -19.68 21.93 12.88
CA ASN A 37 -20.72 20.89 12.87
C ASN A 37 -20.16 19.46 12.85
N ASP A 38 -18.91 19.31 12.41
CA ASP A 38 -18.24 18.00 12.25
C ASP A 38 -17.22 17.75 13.37
N CYS A 39 -16.99 18.74 14.25
CA CYS A 39 -16.05 18.62 15.36
C CYS A 39 -16.65 17.75 16.48
N PRO A 40 -16.04 16.61 16.81
CA PRO A 40 -16.53 15.75 17.89
C PRO A 40 -16.46 16.49 19.23
N SER A 41 -17.54 16.43 20.03
CA SER A 41 -17.60 17.10 21.34
C SER A 41 -16.46 16.70 22.27
N ASN A 42 -16.04 15.43 22.21
CA ASN A 42 -14.96 14.90 23.04
C ASN A 42 -13.62 15.63 22.80
N LEU A 43 -13.36 16.09 21.57
CA LEU A 43 -12.13 16.81 21.24
C LEU A 43 -12.03 18.15 21.98
N HIS A 44 -13.17 18.75 22.34
CA HIS A 44 -13.21 19.97 23.15
C HIS A 44 -13.01 19.72 24.65
N THR A 45 -13.37 18.53 25.13
CA THR A 45 -13.37 18.21 26.56
C THR A 45 -12.14 17.44 27.00
N ASP A 46 -11.48 16.74 26.08
CA ASP A 46 -10.28 15.97 26.36
C ASP A 46 -9.10 16.89 26.72
N TRP A 47 -8.29 16.45 27.67
CA TRP A 47 -7.17 17.23 28.19
C TRP A 47 -6.10 17.43 27.12
N VAL A 48 -5.43 18.59 27.14
CA VAL A 48 -4.27 18.85 26.28
C VAL A 48 -3.19 17.79 26.51
N GLY A 49 -2.71 17.17 25.43
CA GLY A 49 -1.73 16.09 25.46
C GLY A 49 -2.32 14.68 25.38
N THR A 50 -3.65 14.54 25.31
CA THR A 50 -4.32 13.26 25.02
C THR A 50 -3.84 12.71 23.68
N ARG A 51 -3.56 11.40 23.64
CA ARG A 51 -3.08 10.70 22.44
C ARG A 51 -4.26 10.09 21.69
N TYR A 52 -4.34 10.34 20.39
CA TYR A 52 -5.31 9.71 19.50
C TYR A 52 -4.58 8.79 18.51
N MET A 53 -5.20 7.65 18.20
CA MET A 53 -4.86 6.89 16.99
C MET A 53 -5.62 7.52 15.82
N VAL A 54 -4.90 7.94 14.79
CA VAL A 54 -5.47 8.71 13.67
C VAL A 54 -5.40 7.88 12.40
N GLY A 55 -6.56 7.58 11.81
CA GLY A 55 -6.69 7.11 10.43
C GLY A 55 -7.16 8.27 9.55
N MET A 56 -6.46 8.54 8.44
CA MET A 56 -6.85 9.59 7.50
C MET A 56 -7.02 8.98 6.10
N VAL A 57 -8.10 9.36 5.44
CA VAL A 57 -8.35 9.06 4.04
C VAL A 57 -8.48 10.40 3.33
N LYS A 58 -7.70 10.61 2.27
CA LYS A 58 -7.86 11.79 1.43
C LYS A 58 -9.15 11.62 0.63
N LEU A 59 -9.97 12.67 0.54
CA LEU A 59 -11.18 12.66 -0.28
C LEU A 59 -10.96 13.42 -1.60
N THR A 60 -11.71 13.03 -2.63
CA THR A 60 -11.87 13.78 -3.87
C THR A 60 -13.00 14.80 -3.73
N ASP A 61 -13.16 15.69 -4.71
CA ASP A 61 -14.26 16.68 -4.75
C ASP A 61 -15.67 16.05 -4.83
N ASP A 62 -15.73 14.74 -5.11
CA ASP A 62 -16.97 13.94 -5.16
C ASP A 62 -17.19 13.13 -3.87
N ASP A 63 -16.54 13.50 -2.76
CA ASP A 63 -16.59 12.84 -1.45
C ASP A 63 -16.24 11.34 -1.45
N LYS A 64 -15.39 10.93 -2.40
CA LYS A 64 -14.88 9.56 -2.47
C LYS A 64 -13.44 9.49 -1.97
N PRO A 65 -13.01 8.35 -1.39
CA PRO A 65 -11.59 8.12 -1.13
C PRO A 65 -10.74 8.37 -2.39
N ASP A 66 -9.74 9.24 -2.28
CA ASP A 66 -8.73 9.48 -3.30
C ASP A 66 -7.70 8.35 -3.26
N ASP A 67 -8.02 7.28 -3.99
CA ASP A 67 -7.20 6.08 -4.15
C ASP A 67 -6.14 6.23 -5.25
N ARG A 68 -5.96 7.42 -5.84
CA ARG A 68 -5.05 7.63 -6.98
C ARG A 68 -3.62 7.21 -6.67
N ALA A 69 -3.15 7.43 -5.44
CA ALA A 69 -1.81 7.03 -5.03
C ALA A 69 -1.64 5.50 -5.06
N ASP A 70 -2.63 4.77 -4.55
CA ASP A 70 -2.64 3.31 -4.53
C ASP A 70 -2.78 2.76 -5.95
N MET A 71 -3.69 3.33 -6.75
CA MET A 71 -3.86 2.96 -8.16
C MET A 71 -2.56 3.18 -8.95
N VAL A 72 -1.87 4.30 -8.76
CA VAL A 72 -0.55 4.56 -9.38
C VAL A 72 0.50 3.55 -8.92
N ALA A 73 0.51 3.18 -7.64
CA ALA A 73 1.43 2.16 -7.13
C ALA A 73 1.16 0.80 -7.78
N VAL A 74 -0.11 0.42 -7.93
CA VAL A 74 -0.52 -0.83 -8.58
C VAL A 74 -0.18 -0.82 -10.08
N GLU A 75 -0.41 0.27 -10.80
CA GLU A 75 0.00 0.39 -12.21
C GLU A 75 1.52 0.27 -12.37
N LYS A 76 2.30 0.90 -11.48
CA LYS A 76 3.77 0.73 -11.47
C LYS A 76 4.18 -0.72 -11.20
N LEU A 77 3.49 -1.41 -10.29
CA LEU A 77 3.74 -2.83 -10.01
C LEU A 77 3.47 -3.68 -11.26
N ILE A 78 2.34 -3.48 -11.94
CA ILE A 78 1.99 -4.18 -13.19
C ILE A 78 3.05 -3.94 -14.26
N ALA A 79 3.46 -2.69 -14.46
CA ALA A 79 4.50 -2.34 -15.42
C ALA A 79 5.84 -3.01 -15.07
N SER A 80 6.22 -2.99 -13.78
CA SER A 80 7.45 -3.62 -13.29
C SER A 80 7.46 -5.12 -13.51
N ALA A 81 6.34 -5.82 -13.31
CA ALA A 81 6.23 -7.25 -13.58
C ALA A 81 6.50 -7.58 -15.05
N GLY A 82 6.08 -6.71 -15.97
CA GLY A 82 6.41 -6.89 -17.39
C GLY A 82 7.83 -6.58 -17.76
N LEU A 83 8.42 -5.54 -17.18
CA LEU A 83 9.82 -5.21 -17.41
C LEU A 83 10.76 -6.27 -16.82
N LEU A 84 10.44 -6.79 -15.66
CA LEU A 84 11.28 -7.74 -14.93
C LEU A 84 11.37 -9.10 -15.64
N CYS A 85 10.28 -9.58 -16.27
CA CYS A 85 10.32 -10.81 -17.06
C CYS A 85 11.22 -10.71 -18.30
N ARG A 86 11.58 -9.50 -18.74
CA ARG A 86 12.53 -9.25 -19.84
C ARG A 86 13.95 -9.00 -19.38
N ASN A 87 14.20 -9.03 -18.07
CA ASN A 87 15.51 -8.78 -17.52
C ASN A 87 16.29 -10.10 -17.44
N ASP A 88 17.48 -10.12 -18.06
CA ASP A 88 18.31 -11.34 -18.12
C ASP A 88 18.74 -11.83 -16.73
N ASP A 89 19.07 -10.91 -15.81
CA ASP A 89 19.46 -11.27 -14.44
C ASP A 89 18.29 -11.90 -13.69
N PHE A 90 17.08 -11.40 -13.89
CA PHE A 90 15.88 -11.99 -13.33
C PHE A 90 15.61 -13.38 -13.90
N GLY A 91 15.79 -13.57 -15.21
CA GLY A 91 15.68 -14.89 -15.83
C GLY A 91 16.69 -15.90 -15.26
N ARG A 92 17.94 -15.46 -15.02
CA ARG A 92 18.97 -16.29 -14.37
C ARG A 92 18.60 -16.63 -12.93
N TYR A 93 18.18 -15.64 -12.15
CA TYR A 93 17.69 -15.84 -10.78
C TYR A 93 16.55 -16.87 -10.74
N MET A 94 15.54 -16.72 -11.60
CA MET A 94 14.39 -17.62 -11.62
C MET A 94 14.81 -19.05 -11.95
N LEU A 95 15.77 -19.23 -12.86
CA LEU A 95 16.31 -20.54 -13.22
C LEU A 95 17.13 -21.16 -12.07
N GLU A 96 18.04 -20.40 -11.47
CA GLU A 96 18.88 -20.86 -10.35
C GLU A 96 18.06 -21.18 -9.09
N ALA A 97 17.00 -20.41 -8.84
CA ALA A 97 16.06 -20.66 -7.75
C ALA A 97 15.10 -21.84 -8.02
N GLY A 98 15.16 -22.45 -9.21
CA GLY A 98 14.27 -23.57 -9.60
C GLY A 98 12.82 -23.14 -9.80
N LEU A 99 12.57 -21.85 -10.06
CA LEU A 99 11.23 -21.28 -10.28
C LEU A 99 10.79 -21.39 -11.74
N THR A 100 11.72 -21.67 -12.65
CA THR A 100 11.47 -21.89 -14.08
C THR A 100 12.48 -22.89 -14.64
N GLU A 101 12.12 -23.58 -15.72
CA GLU A 101 13.00 -24.52 -16.42
C GLU A 101 13.99 -23.82 -17.37
N THR A 102 13.72 -22.58 -17.75
CA THR A 102 14.57 -21.78 -18.65
C THR A 102 14.45 -20.29 -18.34
N SER A 103 15.46 -19.50 -18.73
CA SER A 103 15.57 -18.06 -18.45
C SER A 103 14.90 -17.17 -19.50
N THR A 104 14.04 -17.72 -20.37
CA THR A 104 13.34 -16.94 -21.40
C THR A 104 12.23 -16.06 -20.81
N GLU A 105 11.86 -14.99 -21.51
CA GLU A 105 10.76 -14.11 -21.09
C GLU A 105 9.46 -14.89 -20.86
N ASP A 106 9.08 -15.79 -21.78
CA ASP A 106 7.84 -16.56 -21.69
C ASP A 106 7.81 -17.49 -20.48
N ALA A 107 8.96 -18.08 -20.14
CA ALA A 107 9.08 -18.95 -18.98
C ALA A 107 9.02 -18.14 -17.68
N CYS A 108 9.66 -16.96 -17.62
CA CYS A 108 9.53 -16.03 -16.51
C CYS A 108 8.09 -15.53 -16.33
N VAL A 109 7.39 -15.20 -17.43
CA VAL A 109 5.98 -14.78 -17.39
C VAL A 109 5.09 -15.89 -16.84
N SER A 110 5.31 -17.14 -17.26
CA SER A 110 4.56 -18.30 -16.80
C SER A 110 4.82 -18.56 -15.31
N ALA A 111 6.07 -18.54 -14.88
CA ALA A 111 6.45 -18.70 -13.48
C ALA A 111 5.87 -17.59 -12.59
N VAL A 112 5.93 -16.32 -13.00
CA VAL A 112 5.32 -15.21 -12.25
C VAL A 112 3.81 -15.39 -12.10
N ARG A 113 3.12 -15.84 -13.16
CA ARG A 113 1.68 -16.13 -13.12
C ARG A 113 1.35 -17.25 -12.14
N GLU A 114 2.13 -18.33 -12.15
CA GLU A 114 1.97 -19.46 -11.24
C GLU A 114 2.23 -19.06 -9.79
N ILE A 115 3.38 -18.44 -9.51
CA ILE A 115 3.75 -17.97 -8.17
C ILE A 115 2.70 -17.01 -7.61
N CYS A 116 2.25 -16.05 -8.42
CA CYS A 116 1.29 -15.04 -7.97
C CYS A 116 -0.17 -15.54 -7.99
N GLY A 117 -0.46 -16.71 -8.59
CA GLY A 117 -1.80 -17.25 -8.72
C GLY A 117 -2.73 -16.43 -9.63
N ILE A 118 -2.21 -15.90 -10.74
CA ILE A 118 -2.95 -15.03 -11.68
C ILE A 118 -2.87 -15.54 -13.12
N LYS A 119 -3.90 -15.29 -13.93
CA LYS A 119 -3.85 -15.58 -15.39
C LYS A 119 -3.27 -14.40 -16.17
N SER A 120 -3.48 -13.19 -15.68
CA SER A 120 -3.00 -11.95 -16.29
C SER A 120 -2.45 -10.98 -15.24
N ARG A 121 -1.38 -10.25 -15.58
CA ARG A 121 -0.83 -9.17 -14.74
C ARG A 121 -1.86 -8.08 -14.43
N SER A 122 -2.88 -7.90 -15.29
CA SER A 122 -3.98 -6.95 -15.02
C SER A 122 -4.78 -7.29 -13.75
N GLU A 123 -4.75 -8.55 -13.30
CA GLU A 123 -5.41 -9.00 -12.07
C GLU A 123 -4.76 -8.45 -10.81
N PHE A 124 -3.51 -7.95 -10.89
CA PHE A 124 -2.89 -7.22 -9.78
C PHE A 124 -3.70 -5.99 -9.36
N ARG A 125 -4.63 -5.44 -10.16
CA ARG A 125 -5.53 -4.36 -9.74
C ARG A 125 -6.39 -4.75 -8.54
N ASN A 126 -6.95 -5.94 -8.58
CA ASN A 126 -7.97 -6.38 -7.64
C ASN A 126 -7.50 -7.51 -6.72
N ASN A 127 -6.25 -7.97 -6.86
CA ASN A 127 -5.71 -9.09 -6.10
C ASN A 127 -4.51 -8.66 -5.24
N THR A 128 -4.80 -8.34 -3.97
CA THR A 128 -3.79 -7.94 -2.98
C THR A 128 -2.80 -9.06 -2.67
N GLU A 129 -3.26 -10.30 -2.59
CA GLU A 129 -2.40 -11.46 -2.31
C GLU A 129 -1.37 -11.68 -3.43
N ALA A 130 -1.80 -11.59 -4.69
CA ALA A 130 -0.90 -11.68 -5.84
C ALA A 130 0.17 -10.58 -5.82
N ARG A 131 -0.19 -9.34 -5.41
CA ARG A 131 0.78 -8.24 -5.27
C ARG A 131 1.82 -8.55 -4.19
N GLN A 132 1.40 -9.05 -3.03
CA GLN A 132 2.30 -9.42 -1.93
C GLN A 132 3.28 -10.53 -2.34
N LYS A 133 2.79 -11.54 -3.06
CA LYS A 133 3.65 -12.61 -3.62
C LYS A 133 4.66 -12.06 -4.62
N PHE A 134 4.23 -11.17 -5.51
CA PHE A 134 5.14 -10.54 -6.48
C PHE A 134 6.18 -9.62 -5.83
N GLU A 135 5.79 -8.86 -4.79
CA GLU A 135 6.73 -8.04 -4.02
C GLU A 135 7.77 -8.89 -3.29
N SER A 136 7.35 -10.02 -2.69
CA SER A 136 8.27 -10.98 -2.06
C SER A 136 9.28 -11.52 -3.07
N LEU A 137 8.80 -11.95 -4.25
CA LEU A 137 9.66 -12.43 -5.34
C LEU A 137 10.68 -11.37 -5.80
N ARG A 138 10.27 -10.09 -5.85
CA ARG A 138 11.16 -8.98 -6.19
C ARG A 138 12.23 -8.74 -5.13
N GLU A 139 11.89 -8.90 -3.87
CA GLU A 139 12.84 -8.76 -2.77
C GLU A 139 13.85 -9.89 -2.78
N ASP A 140 13.42 -11.13 -3.02
CA ASP A 140 14.33 -12.28 -3.16
C ASP A 140 15.30 -12.09 -4.32
N PHE A 141 14.82 -11.62 -5.48
CA PHE A 141 15.68 -11.26 -6.60
C PHE A 141 16.68 -10.14 -6.23
N ARG A 142 16.23 -9.11 -5.52
CA ARG A 142 17.10 -8.01 -5.06
C ARG A 142 18.19 -8.51 -4.11
N LEU A 143 17.88 -9.49 -3.26
CA LEU A 143 18.84 -10.13 -2.37
C LEU A 143 19.83 -11.00 -3.14
N TRP A 144 19.36 -11.72 -4.17
CA TRP A 144 20.23 -12.51 -5.04
C TRP A 144 21.22 -11.66 -5.85
N MET A 145 20.84 -10.44 -6.25
CA MET A 145 21.75 -9.52 -6.97
C MET A 145 22.89 -8.94 -6.10
N LYS A 146 22.87 -9.14 -4.78
CA LYS A 146 23.91 -8.65 -3.85
C LYS A 146 25.01 -9.68 -3.65
#